data_AF-A0A0Q6CC58-F1
#
_entry.id   AF-A0A0Q6CC58-F1
#
_cell.length_a   1.000
_cell.length_b   1.000
_cell.length_c   1.000
_cell.angle_alpha   90.00
_cell.angle_beta   90.00
_cell.angle_gamma   90.00
#
_symmetry.space_group_name_H-M   'P 1'
#
loop_
_entity.id
_entity.type
_entity.pdbx_description
1 polymer ?
#
loop_
_entity_poly.entity_id
_entity_poly.type
_entity_poly.pdbx_seq_one_letter_code
_entity_poly.pdbx_strand_id
1 'polypeptide(L)'
;MRNSIWLATATGLLGATLPAPAQTADFNLTYHVERTPAAKLSIETCGAEVQKAAGEAGLTADVRSFPGELVTVSGGAEGSGVFVVQCIAVDDTTVSVVQGIDYRNEKGLLGSFADGAIAAVKAAAQ
;
A
#
# COMPACT_ATOMS: atom_id res chain seq x y z
N MET A 1 -61.86 -10.22 -49.90
CA MET A 1 -60.72 -11.14 -49.67
C MET A 1 -59.52 -10.34 -49.17
N ARG A 2 -59.03 -10.73 -47.97
CA ARG A 2 -57.65 -10.65 -47.46
C ARG A 2 -57.02 -9.30 -47.04
N ASN A 3 -56.97 -9.14 -45.71
CA ASN A 3 -56.08 -8.32 -44.87
C ASN A 3 -54.68 -8.04 -45.43
N SER A 4 -54.07 -6.92 -45.01
CA SER A 4 -52.68 -6.94 -44.51
C SER A 4 -52.40 -5.73 -43.60
N ILE A 5 -52.37 -6.01 -42.31
CA ILE A 5 -51.92 -5.16 -41.21
C ILE A 5 -50.39 -5.08 -41.28
N TRP A 6 -49.82 -3.89 -41.39
CA TRP A 6 -48.38 -3.69 -41.18
C TRP A 6 -48.16 -3.20 -39.76
N LEU A 7 -47.90 -4.14 -38.85
CA LEU A 7 -47.30 -3.86 -37.54
C LEU A 7 -45.84 -3.49 -37.76
N ALA A 8 -45.46 -2.26 -37.43
CA ALA A 8 -44.07 -1.86 -37.31
C ALA A 8 -43.47 -2.46 -36.04
N THR A 9 -42.55 -3.41 -36.22
CA THR A 9 -41.80 -4.10 -35.17
C THR A 9 -40.77 -3.15 -34.57
N ALA A 10 -40.99 -2.70 -33.33
CA ALA A 10 -39.96 -2.03 -32.53
C ALA A 10 -39.04 -3.09 -31.91
N THR A 11 -37.97 -3.46 -32.61
CA THR A 11 -36.94 -4.36 -32.08
C THR A 11 -36.07 -3.59 -31.09
N GLY A 12 -36.36 -3.75 -29.80
CA GLY A 12 -35.52 -3.24 -28.72
C GLY A 12 -34.14 -3.89 -28.77
N LEU A 13 -33.12 -3.11 -29.13
CA LEU A 13 -31.73 -3.42 -28.82
C LEU A 13 -31.53 -3.24 -27.31
N LEU A 14 -31.93 -4.24 -26.53
CA LEU A 14 -31.37 -4.47 -25.20
C LEU A 14 -29.91 -4.86 -25.43
N GLY A 15 -29.04 -3.84 -25.51
CA GLY A 15 -27.60 -4.03 -25.54
C GLY A 15 -27.20 -4.87 -24.34
N ALA A 16 -26.75 -6.08 -24.59
CA ALA A 16 -26.10 -6.91 -23.59
C ALA A 16 -24.86 -6.16 -23.11
N THR A 17 -24.98 -5.48 -21.97
CA THR A 17 -23.82 -5.05 -21.19
C THR A 17 -23.15 -6.32 -20.73
N LEU A 18 -22.19 -6.82 -21.51
CA LEU A 18 -21.29 -7.87 -21.05
C LEU A 18 -20.68 -7.35 -19.74
N PRO A 19 -20.78 -8.07 -18.62
CA PRO A 19 -20.07 -7.69 -17.42
C PRO A 19 -18.58 -7.65 -17.79
N ALA A 20 -17.99 -6.47 -17.76
CA ALA A 20 -16.53 -6.37 -17.81
C ALA A 20 -16.02 -7.21 -16.64
N PRO A 21 -15.08 -8.15 -16.85
CA PRO A 21 -14.41 -8.77 -15.72
C PRO A 21 -13.82 -7.63 -14.89
N ALA A 22 -14.26 -7.51 -13.64
CA ALA A 22 -13.56 -6.69 -12.67
C ALA A 22 -12.11 -7.18 -12.72
N GLN A 23 -11.18 -6.31 -13.10
CA GLN A 23 -9.77 -6.64 -12.98
C GLN A 23 -9.55 -6.88 -11.50
N THR A 24 -9.48 -8.15 -11.10
CA THR A 24 -8.84 -8.55 -9.85
C THR A 24 -7.42 -8.05 -10.00
N ALA A 25 -7.15 -6.84 -9.49
CA ALA A 25 -5.81 -6.33 -9.40
C ALA A 25 -5.14 -7.23 -8.37
N ASP A 26 -4.50 -8.27 -8.89
CA ASP A 26 -3.83 -9.28 -8.11
C ASP A 26 -2.63 -8.63 -7.42
N PHE A 27 -2.76 -8.32 -6.13
CA PHE A 27 -1.71 -7.74 -5.31
C PHE A 27 -1.55 -8.49 -4.00
N ASN A 28 -0.34 -8.43 -3.43
CA ASN A 28 -0.02 -8.96 -2.12
C ASN A 28 0.26 -7.79 -1.17
N LEU A 29 -0.40 -7.78 -0.02
CA LEU A 29 -0.14 -6.81 1.04
C LEU A 29 0.57 -7.49 2.20
N THR A 30 1.80 -7.07 2.48
CA THR A 30 2.47 -7.34 3.75
C THR A 30 2.27 -6.14 4.67
N TYR A 31 1.75 -6.40 5.88
CA TYR A 31 1.36 -5.37 6.83
C TYR A 31 1.92 -5.68 8.22
N HIS A 32 2.60 -4.70 8.81
CA HIS A 32 3.10 -4.78 10.19
C HIS A 32 2.72 -3.53 10.97
N VAL A 33 2.47 -3.71 12.26
CA VAL A 33 2.28 -2.61 13.22
C VAL A 33 3.10 -2.90 14.46
N GLU A 34 3.85 -1.90 14.93
CA GLU A 34 4.57 -1.94 16.19
C GLU A 34 4.24 -0.72 17.03
N ARG A 35 4.22 -0.90 18.36
CA ARG A 35 4.03 0.17 19.34
C ARG A 35 5.24 0.20 20.26
N THR A 36 5.94 1.33 20.27
CA THR A 36 7.16 1.50 21.05
C THR A 36 7.06 2.75 21.91
N PRO A 37 7.43 2.71 23.20
CA PRO A 37 7.50 3.92 24.01
C PRO A 37 8.36 5.00 23.31
N ALA A 38 7.87 6.23 23.24
CA ALA A 38 8.55 7.34 22.57
C ALA A 38 9.93 7.64 23.20
N ALA A 39 10.11 7.31 24.49
CA ALA A 39 11.39 7.38 25.19
C ALA A 39 12.45 6.41 24.65
N LYS A 40 12.05 5.36 23.93
CA LYS A 40 12.95 4.38 23.29
C LYS A 40 13.13 4.62 21.80
N LEU A 41 12.09 5.12 21.13
CA LEU A 41 12.12 5.37 19.69
C LEU A 41 11.23 6.56 19.36
N SER A 42 11.80 7.64 18.81
CA SER A 42 11.02 8.77 18.30
C SER A 42 10.51 8.49 16.88
N ILE A 43 9.51 9.26 16.43
CA ILE A 43 8.99 9.16 15.06
C ILE A 43 10.05 9.50 14.01
N GLU A 44 10.98 10.41 14.33
CA GLU A 44 12.09 10.81 13.45
C GLU A 44 13.11 9.68 13.31
N THR A 45 13.52 9.05 14.42
CA THR A 45 14.43 7.90 14.39
C THR A 45 13.78 6.72 13.65
N CYS A 46 12.50 6.46 13.90
CA CYS A 46 11.73 5.45 13.15
C CYS A 46 11.77 5.72 11.64
N GLY A 47 11.49 6.96 11.20
CA GLY A 47 11.53 7.31 9.78
C GLY A 47 12.93 7.22 9.18
N ALA A 48 13.95 7.63 9.91
CA ALA A 48 15.35 7.56 9.47
C ALA A 48 15.83 6.12 9.26
N GLU A 49 15.49 5.19 10.17
CA GLU A 49 15.86 3.78 10.04
C GLU A 49 15.14 3.11 8.86
N VAL A 50 13.88 3.48 8.60
CA VAL A 50 13.15 2.99 7.43
C VAL A 50 13.76 3.53 6.14
N GLN A 51 14.12 4.82 6.09
CA GLN A 51 14.77 5.42 4.92
C GLN A 51 16.13 4.75 4.64
N LYS A 52 16.91 4.49 5.69
CA LYS A 52 18.17 3.76 5.61
C LYS A 52 17.96 2.34 5.08
N ALA A 53 17.02 1.59 5.66
CA ALA A 53 16.68 0.24 5.21
C ALA A 53 16.23 0.20 3.74
N ALA A 54 15.49 1.23 3.28
CA ALA A 54 15.11 1.34 1.87
C ALA A 54 16.34 1.53 0.97
N GLY A 55 17.29 2.39 1.37
CA GLY A 55 18.55 2.57 0.66
C GLY A 55 19.41 1.29 0.60
N GLU A 56 19.50 0.55 1.70
CA GLU A 56 20.19 -0.74 1.77
C GLU A 56 19.53 -1.81 0.89
N ALA A 57 18.21 -1.75 0.72
CA ALA A 57 17.44 -2.59 -0.19
C ALA A 57 17.49 -2.12 -1.65
N GLY A 58 18.17 -1.02 -1.96
CA GLY A 58 18.24 -0.43 -3.31
C GLY A 58 16.92 0.18 -3.78
N LEU A 59 16.02 0.50 -2.86
CA LEU A 59 14.72 1.13 -3.15
C LEU A 59 14.84 2.65 -3.09
N THR A 60 14.06 3.32 -3.94
CA THR A 60 13.85 4.77 -3.82
C THR A 60 12.90 5.06 -2.66
N ALA A 61 13.15 6.12 -1.91
CA ALA A 61 12.32 6.54 -0.78
C ALA A 61 12.17 8.06 -0.72
N ASP A 62 10.93 8.53 -0.57
CA ASP A 62 10.55 9.90 -0.25
C ASP A 62 10.15 9.96 1.23
N VAL A 63 10.62 11.00 1.94
CA VAL A 63 10.31 11.22 3.35
C VAL A 63 9.50 12.50 3.49
N ARG A 64 8.34 12.39 4.15
CA ARG A 64 7.51 13.54 4.52
C ARG A 64 7.38 13.56 6.03
N SER A 65 7.68 14.72 6.61
CA SER A 65 7.64 14.92 8.05
C SER A 65 6.64 15.99 8.44
N PHE A 66 5.81 15.66 9.43
CA PHE A 66 4.92 16.54 10.16
C PHE A 66 5.40 16.53 11.61
N PRO A 67 6.21 17.54 12.02
CA PRO A 67 6.93 17.52 13.29
C PRO A 67 6.02 17.24 14.49
N GLY A 68 6.41 16.27 15.32
CA GLY A 68 5.67 15.88 16.52
C GLY A 68 4.39 15.06 16.28
N GLU A 69 4.02 14.78 15.02
CA GLU A 69 2.78 14.08 14.69
C GLU A 69 3.03 12.82 13.85
N LEU A 70 3.76 12.95 12.74
CA LEU A 70 3.86 11.90 11.74
C LEU A 70 5.13 12.04 10.89
N VAL A 71 5.84 10.93 10.69
CA VAL A 71 6.80 10.77 9.60
C VAL A 71 6.31 9.68 8.67
N THR A 72 6.20 9.98 7.38
CA THR A 72 5.87 9.01 6.32
C THR A 72 7.09 8.78 5.45
N VAL A 73 7.46 7.51 5.26
CA VAL A 73 8.46 7.08 4.28
C VAL A 73 7.74 6.25 3.23
N SER A 74 7.80 6.66 1.98
CA SER A 74 7.11 5.96 0.88
C SER A 74 8.04 5.79 -0.29
N GLY A 75 7.85 4.73 -1.06
CA GLY A 75 8.74 4.42 -2.16
C GLY A 75 8.32 3.15 -2.88
N GLY A 76 9.25 2.60 -3.65
CA GLY A 76 9.00 1.33 -4.32
C GLY A 76 9.97 1.04 -5.45
N ALA A 77 9.55 0.09 -6.29
CA ALA A 77 10.24 -0.33 -7.48
C ALA A 77 9.23 -0.40 -8.63
N GLU A 78 9.54 0.32 -9.72
CA GLU A 78 8.68 0.42 -10.89
C GLU A 78 8.28 -0.96 -11.42
N GLY A 79 6.99 -1.15 -11.71
CA GLY A 79 6.43 -2.42 -12.19
C GLY A 79 6.40 -3.56 -11.16
N SER A 80 6.98 -3.39 -9.96
CA SER A 80 7.05 -4.43 -8.94
C SER A 80 6.12 -4.16 -7.76
N GLY A 81 6.03 -2.91 -7.31
CA GLY A 81 5.20 -2.54 -6.18
C GLY A 81 5.64 -1.26 -5.48
N VAL A 82 4.95 -0.94 -4.40
CA VAL A 82 5.20 0.24 -3.57
C VAL A 82 5.24 -0.14 -2.09
N PHE A 83 5.82 0.73 -1.28
CA PHE A 83 5.73 0.65 0.17
C PHE A 83 5.34 2.00 0.77
N VAL A 84 4.71 1.95 1.94
CA VAL A 84 4.44 3.10 2.80
C VAL A 84 4.72 2.70 4.23
N VAL A 85 5.46 3.54 4.94
CA VAL A 85 5.71 3.40 6.37
C VAL A 85 5.32 4.68 7.05
N GLN A 86 4.56 4.57 8.13
CA GLN A 86 4.13 5.70 8.95
C GLN A 86 4.63 5.50 10.37
N CYS A 87 5.41 6.47 10.86
CA CYS A 87 5.83 6.59 12.24
C CYS A 87 4.98 7.69 12.88
N ILE A 88 4.04 7.31 13.73
CA ILE A 88 2.96 8.16 14.24
C ILE A 88 3.19 8.40 15.73
N ALA A 89 3.13 9.65 16.16
CA ALA A 89 3.13 9.98 17.59
C ALA A 89 1.71 9.81 18.13
N VAL A 90 1.55 8.97 19.15
CA VAL A 90 0.30 8.76 19.88
C VAL A 90 0.61 8.79 21.37
N ASP A 91 0.28 9.89 22.04
CA ASP A 91 0.64 10.15 23.43
C ASP A 91 2.16 9.96 23.66
N ASP A 92 2.55 9.03 24.55
CA ASP A 92 3.94 8.67 24.86
C ASP A 92 4.45 7.47 24.04
N THR A 93 3.79 7.15 22.92
CA THR A 93 4.07 5.99 22.09
C THR A 93 4.33 6.41 20.64
N THR A 94 5.38 5.86 20.05
CA THR A 94 5.61 5.84 18.60
C THR A 94 4.96 4.58 18.03
N VAL A 95 4.00 4.76 17.12
CA VAL A 95 3.36 3.69 16.36
C VAL A 95 4.01 3.61 14.99
N SER A 96 4.55 2.45 14.62
CA SER A 96 5.13 2.21 13.30
C SER A 96 4.20 1.30 12.49
N VAL A 97 3.64 1.80 11.40
CA VAL A 97 2.82 1.03 10.46
C VAL A 97 3.63 0.83 9.19
N VAL A 98 3.90 -0.42 8.80
CA VAL A 98 4.70 -0.77 7.61
C VAL A 98 3.83 -1.53 6.62
N GLN A 99 3.75 -1.02 5.39
CA GLN A 99 3.00 -1.62 4.28
C GLN A 99 3.92 -1.85 3.09
N GLY A 100 4.03 -3.11 2.66
CA GLY A 100 4.61 -3.49 1.38
C GLY A 100 3.53 -4.03 0.46
N ILE A 101 3.37 -3.44 -0.72
CA ILE A 101 2.36 -3.80 -1.72
C ILE A 101 3.08 -4.28 -2.97
N ASP A 102 3.03 -5.58 -3.23
CA ASP A 102 3.55 -6.18 -4.47
C ASP A 102 2.42 -6.27 -5.52
N TYR A 103 2.69 -5.87 -6.76
CA TYR A 103 1.72 -5.92 -7.88
C TYR A 103 1.63 -7.32 -8.50
N ARG A 104 1.46 -8.33 -7.64
CA ARG A 104 1.24 -9.74 -7.93
C ARG A 104 0.64 -10.40 -6.69
N ASN A 105 0.03 -11.59 -6.82
CA ASN A 105 -0.60 -12.28 -5.68
C ASN A 105 0.36 -12.80 -4.60
N GLU A 106 1.63 -12.97 -4.95
CA GLU A 106 2.64 -13.52 -4.06
C GLU A 106 3.48 -12.41 -3.43
N LYS A 107 3.94 -12.65 -2.20
CA LYS A 107 4.87 -11.76 -1.52
C LYS A 107 6.15 -11.62 -2.34
N GLY A 108 6.51 -10.39 -2.68
CA GLY A 108 7.65 -10.08 -3.52
C GLY A 108 8.70 -9.24 -2.80
N LEU A 109 9.34 -8.36 -3.57
CA LEU A 109 10.37 -7.45 -3.10
C LEU A 109 9.84 -6.51 -2.02
N LEU A 110 8.62 -5.99 -2.18
CA LEU A 110 8.08 -4.96 -1.28
C LEU A 110 7.59 -5.56 0.02
N GLY A 111 6.99 -6.76 -0.02
CA GLY A 111 6.69 -7.50 1.18
C GLY A 111 7.95 -7.94 1.94
N SER A 112 9.01 -8.35 1.24
CA SER A 112 10.29 -8.68 1.88
C SER A 112 10.94 -7.45 2.52
N PHE A 113 10.88 -6.30 1.84
CA PHE A 113 11.29 -5.02 2.42
C PHE A 113 10.48 -4.69 3.68
N ALA A 114 9.15 -4.88 3.67
CA ALA A 114 8.31 -4.61 4.83
C ALA A 114 8.73 -5.42 6.08
N ASP A 115 9.13 -6.69 5.91
CA ASP A 115 9.68 -7.50 7.01
C ASP A 115 11.02 -6.95 7.52
N GLY A 116 11.90 -6.55 6.62
CA GLY A 116 13.20 -5.94 6.97
C GLY A 116 13.03 -4.61 7.69
N ALA A 117 12.14 -3.75 7.19
CA ALA A 117 11.85 -2.44 7.76
C ALA A 117 11.30 -2.55 9.19
N ILE A 118 10.35 -3.46 9.45
CA ILE A 118 9.83 -3.64 10.81
C ILE A 118 10.90 -4.22 11.75
N ALA A 119 11.79 -5.09 11.25
CA ALA A 119 12.91 -5.60 12.03
C ALA A 119 13.90 -4.49 12.39
N ALA A 120 14.23 -3.60 11.45
CA ALA A 120 15.09 -2.44 11.69
C ALA A 120 14.49 -1.47 12.72
N VAL A 121 13.19 -1.17 12.60
CA VAL A 121 12.46 -0.35 13.58
C VAL A 121 12.52 -0.96 14.98
N LYS A 122 12.30 -2.28 15.10
CA LYS A 122 12.40 -3.00 16.38
C LYS A 122 13.81 -3.03 16.96
N ALA A 123 14.83 -3.10 16.10
CA ALA A 123 16.22 -3.07 16.53
C ALA A 123 16.62 -1.69 17.07
N ALA A 124 16.11 -0.62 16.46
CA ALA A 124 16.37 0.76 16.89
C ALA A 124 15.69 1.14 18.22
N ALA A 125 14.75 0.33 18.69
CA ALA A 125 14.02 0.52 19.95
C ALA A 125 14.64 -0.19 21.16
N GLN A 126 15.75 -0.92 20.98
CA GLN A 126 16.44 -1.69 22.03
C GLN A 126 17.53 -0.85 22.69
#